data_AF-A0A2J6THS8-F1
#
_entry.id   AF-A0A2J6THS8-F1
#
_cell.length_a   1.000
_cell.length_b   1.000
_cell.length_c   1.000
_cell.angle_alpha   90.00
_cell.angle_beta   90.00
_cell.angle_gamma   90.00
#
_symmetry.space_group_name_H-M   'P 1'
#
loop_
_entity.id
_entity.type
_entity.pdbx_description
1 polymer ?
#
loop_
_entity_poly.entity_id
_entity_poly.type
_entity_poly.pdbx_seq_one_letter_code
_entity_poly.pdbx_strand_id
1 'polypeptide(L)'
;MVHDFLTGITFSAYTSGYTGIAFGVALPMNVSDPYDAIISITAPVSNTTWAGFAWGGTMVWNPLTVAWANGLRRRVLYTLLKGTMVNSTHWTMIAKCSGCTSYQGNDGEQAVINGTGIVQFAWAQGTSAVTTPPNNASAFNVHQAFGK
;
A
#
# COMPACT_ATOMS: atom_id res chain seq x y z
N MET A 1 9.86 -5.19 -12.70
CA MET A 1 10.09 -3.83 -12.17
C MET A 1 9.47 -2.82 -13.13
N VAL A 2 8.89 -1.73 -12.61
CA VAL A 2 8.23 -0.68 -13.39
C VAL A 2 8.87 0.66 -13.02
N HIS A 3 9.34 1.40 -14.01
CA HIS A 3 9.93 2.72 -13.81
C HIS A 3 8.85 3.80 -13.94
N ASP A 4 8.72 4.64 -12.92
CA ASP A 4 7.84 5.79 -12.94
C ASP A 4 8.63 7.05 -13.32
N PHE A 5 8.42 7.53 -14.55
CA PHE A 5 9.09 8.72 -15.07
C PHE A 5 8.70 10.02 -14.36
N LEU A 6 7.55 10.06 -13.67
CA LEU A 6 7.12 11.26 -12.93
C LEU A 6 7.92 11.44 -11.63
N THR A 7 8.22 10.34 -10.95
CA THR A 7 8.96 10.36 -9.68
C THR A 7 10.44 10.00 -9.83
N GLY A 8 10.82 9.36 -10.94
CA GLY A 8 12.14 8.77 -11.13
C GLY A 8 12.37 7.49 -10.32
N ILE A 9 11.33 6.95 -9.67
CA ILE A 9 11.41 5.77 -8.80
C ILE A 9 11.14 4.51 -9.62
N THR A 10 11.93 3.47 -9.38
CA THR A 10 11.68 2.13 -9.94
C THR A 10 11.05 1.24 -8.88
N PHE A 11 9.86 0.71 -9.17
CA PHE A 11 9.11 -0.16 -8.27
C PHE A 11 9.24 -1.62 -8.66
N SER A 12 9.33 -2.50 -7.67
CA SER A 12 8.91 -3.89 -7.84
C SER A 12 7.38 -3.92 -7.80
N ALA A 13 6.74 -4.38 -8.87
CA ALA A 13 5.31 -4.20 -9.07
C ALA A 13 4.57 -5.51 -9.34
N TYR A 14 3.34 -5.58 -8.86
CA TYR A 14 2.39 -6.66 -9.07
C TYR A 14 1.03 -6.07 -9.44
N THR A 15 0.39 -6.62 -10.48
CA THR A 15 -0.96 -6.24 -10.87
C THR A 15 -1.90 -7.43 -10.71
N SER A 16 -2.98 -7.24 -9.97
CA SER A 16 -4.01 -8.25 -9.81
C SER A 16 -4.81 -8.38 -11.10
N GLY A 17 -4.73 -9.54 -11.76
CA GLY A 17 -5.53 -9.83 -12.96
C GLY A 17 -7.04 -9.89 -12.71
N TYR A 18 -7.46 -10.00 -11.44
CA TYR A 18 -8.87 -10.03 -11.06
C TYR A 18 -9.45 -8.63 -10.84
N THR A 19 -8.71 -7.74 -10.18
CA THR A 19 -9.22 -6.42 -9.78
C THR A 19 -8.72 -5.28 -10.68
N GLY A 20 -7.59 -5.48 -11.37
CA GLY A 20 -6.89 -4.43 -12.11
C GLY A 20 -6.05 -3.51 -11.22
N ILE A 21 -5.96 -3.76 -9.91
CA ILE A 21 -5.13 -2.95 -9.01
C ILE A 21 -3.67 -3.31 -9.20
N ALA A 22 -2.84 -2.29 -9.39
CA ALA A 22 -1.39 -2.40 -9.43
C ALA A 22 -0.79 -1.90 -8.11
N PHE A 23 0.08 -2.72 -7.51
CA PHE A 23 0.84 -2.42 -6.32
C PHE A 23 2.32 -2.34 -6.66
N GLY A 24 3.01 -1.34 -6.14
CA GLY A 24 4.45 -1.16 -6.30
C GLY A 24 5.13 -0.96 -4.96
N VAL A 25 6.32 -1.55 -4.78
CA VAL A 25 7.19 -1.29 -3.63
C VAL A 25 8.58 -0.93 -4.13
N ALA A 26 9.15 0.14 -3.60
CA ALA A 26 10.53 0.54 -3.83
C ALA A 26 11.27 0.67 -2.50
N LEU A 27 12.47 0.12 -2.45
CA LEU A 27 13.35 0.11 -1.28
C LEU A 27 14.51 1.09 -1.47
N PRO A 28 15.14 1.57 -0.39
CA PRO A 28 16.38 2.32 -0.49
C PRO A 28 17.49 1.44 -1.09
N MET A 29 18.46 2.07 -1.75
CA MET A 29 19.60 1.38 -2.37
C MET A 29 20.40 0.56 -1.35
N ASN A 30 20.54 1.09 -0.12
CA ASN A 30 21.13 0.39 1.01
C ASN A 30 20.03 0.13 2.03
N VAL A 31 19.64 -1.14 2.14
CA VAL A 31 18.67 -1.60 3.14
C VAL A 31 19.42 -1.94 4.43
N SER A 32 19.20 -1.14 5.47
CA SER A 32 19.67 -1.37 6.84
C SER A 32 18.50 -1.17 7.78
N ASP A 33 18.22 -2.15 8.62
CA ASP A 33 17.03 -2.13 9.47
C ASP A 33 17.15 -1.11 10.61
N PRO A 34 16.05 -0.40 10.96
CA PRO A 34 14.80 -0.27 10.19
C PRO A 34 14.97 0.67 9.00
N TYR A 35 14.34 0.35 7.86
CA TYR A 35 14.41 1.17 6.64
C TYR A 35 13.03 1.63 6.17
N ASP A 36 12.96 2.79 5.54
CA ASP A 36 11.71 3.26 4.94
C ASP A 36 11.45 2.59 3.59
N ALA A 37 10.19 2.43 3.19
CA ALA A 37 9.83 1.91 1.88
C ALA A 37 8.85 2.86 1.19
N ILE A 38 8.87 2.90 -0.15
CA ILE A 38 7.88 3.64 -0.93
C ILE A 38 6.89 2.64 -1.49
N ILE A 39 5.61 2.91 -1.30
CA ILE A 39 4.50 2.13 -1.84
C ILE A 39 3.77 2.94 -2.91
N SER A 40 3.44 2.29 -4.02
CA SER A 40 2.47 2.78 -4.99
C SER A 40 1.24 1.86 -5.05
N ILE A 41 0.07 2.46 -5.15
CA ILE A 41 -1.20 1.75 -5.37
C ILE A 41 -1.94 2.50 -6.47
N THR A 42 -2.17 1.84 -7.60
CA THR A 42 -2.99 2.36 -8.70
C THR A 42 -4.19 1.46 -8.88
N ALA A 43 -5.40 1.99 -8.73
CA ALA A 43 -6.62 1.20 -8.79
C ALA A 43 -7.68 1.83 -9.72
N PRO A 44 -8.49 1.02 -10.42
CA PRO A 44 -9.57 1.53 -11.26
C PRO A 44 -10.70 2.15 -10.43
N VAL A 45 -11.18 3.34 -10.82
CA VAL A 45 -12.30 4.00 -10.13
C VAL A 45 -13.64 3.27 -10.32
N SER A 46 -13.76 2.44 -11.37
CA SER A 46 -15.00 1.75 -11.74
C SER A 46 -15.38 0.62 -10.78
N ASN A 47 -14.39 0.01 -10.14
CA ASN A 47 -14.59 -1.16 -9.29
C ASN A 47 -13.86 -1.09 -7.95
N THR A 48 -13.06 -0.05 -7.70
CA THR A 48 -12.24 0.05 -6.48
C THR A 48 -12.46 1.38 -5.78
N THR A 49 -13.16 1.33 -4.66
CA THR A 49 -13.37 2.47 -3.76
C THR A 49 -12.20 2.64 -2.79
N TRP A 50 -11.67 1.54 -2.26
CA TRP A 50 -10.47 1.55 -1.42
C TRP A 50 -9.62 0.31 -1.72
N ALA A 51 -8.32 0.40 -1.52
CA ALA A 51 -7.40 -0.73 -1.61
C ALA A 51 -6.55 -0.83 -0.35
N GLY A 52 -6.26 -2.06 0.04
CA GLY A 52 -5.44 -2.41 1.18
C GLY A 52 -4.16 -3.12 0.75
N PHE A 53 -3.08 -2.88 1.47
CA PHE A 53 -1.80 -3.57 1.32
C PHE A 53 -1.30 -4.00 2.70
N ALA A 54 -0.89 -5.26 2.82
CA ALA A 54 -0.43 -5.88 4.04
C ALA A 54 1.06 -6.21 3.92
N TRP A 55 1.86 -5.46 4.67
CA TRP A 55 3.32 -5.55 4.66
C TRP A 55 3.86 -6.89 5.17
N GLY A 56 3.11 -7.59 6.01
CA GLY A 56 3.46 -8.93 6.52
C GLY A 56 2.73 -10.08 5.84
N GLY A 57 2.04 -9.83 4.72
CA GLY A 57 1.34 -10.88 3.98
C GLY A 57 0.11 -11.47 4.69
N THR A 58 -0.34 -10.88 5.79
CA THR A 58 -1.56 -11.27 6.53
C THR A 58 -2.35 -10.03 6.93
N MET A 59 -3.58 -10.20 7.42
CA MET A 59 -4.42 -9.08 7.85
C MET A 59 -4.08 -8.59 9.26
N VAL A 60 -3.65 -9.50 10.14
CA VAL A 60 -3.49 -9.23 11.58
C VAL A 60 -2.02 -9.27 11.94
N TRP A 61 -1.61 -8.45 12.91
CA TRP A 61 -0.26 -8.41 13.46
C TRP A 61 0.82 -7.95 12.48
N ASN A 62 0.45 -7.10 11.53
CA ASN A 62 1.37 -6.39 10.66
C ASN A 62 0.82 -5.01 10.28
N PRO A 63 1.67 -4.09 9.82
CA PRO A 63 1.25 -2.82 9.25
C PRO A 63 0.34 -3.06 8.04
N LEU A 64 -0.74 -2.30 8.00
CA LEU A 64 -1.64 -2.21 6.86
C LEU A 64 -1.57 -0.81 6.27
N THR A 65 -1.43 -0.72 4.95
CA THR A 65 -1.71 0.50 4.19
C THR A 65 -3.13 0.41 3.66
N VAL A 66 -3.94 1.43 3.88
CA VAL A 66 -5.28 1.54 3.28
C VAL A 66 -5.41 2.90 2.61
N ALA A 67 -5.78 2.89 1.34
CA ALA A 67 -5.86 4.08 0.49
C ALA A 67 -7.15 4.08 -0.33
N TRP A 68 -7.66 5.27 -0.64
CA TRP A 68 -8.79 5.48 -1.54
C TRP A 68 -8.65 6.82 -2.28
N ALA A 69 -9.49 7.03 -3.30
CA ALA A 69 -9.56 8.33 -3.97
C ALA A 69 -9.99 9.42 -2.98
N ASN A 70 -9.16 10.46 -2.81
CA ASN A 70 -9.36 11.57 -1.87
C ASN A 70 -9.10 11.29 -0.37
N GLY A 71 -8.41 10.21 -0.01
CA GLY A 71 -7.98 10.03 1.37
C GLY A 71 -7.04 8.85 1.57
N LEU A 72 -6.15 8.99 2.57
CA LEU A 72 -5.29 7.91 3.04
C LEU A 72 -5.56 7.69 4.51
N ARG A 73 -5.60 6.43 4.98
CA ARG A 73 -5.48 6.16 6.41
C ARG A 73 -4.04 6.45 6.85
N ARG A 74 -3.82 7.62 7.47
CA ARG A 74 -2.57 8.04 8.10
C ARG A 74 -2.60 7.63 9.58
N ARG A 75 -1.80 6.64 9.94
CA ARG A 75 -1.34 6.50 11.32
C ARG A 75 0.12 6.96 11.34
N VAL A 76 0.40 8.27 11.29
CA VAL A 76 1.73 8.94 11.38
C VAL A 76 2.86 8.47 10.43
N LEU A 77 2.76 7.33 9.76
CA LEU A 77 3.84 6.67 9.00
C LEU A 77 3.96 7.08 7.52
N TYR A 78 2.94 7.72 6.92
CA TYR A 78 2.88 7.92 5.45
C TYR A 78 3.05 9.38 5.02
N THR A 79 4.02 9.62 4.13
CA THR A 79 4.21 10.89 3.42
C THR A 79 3.87 10.72 1.94
N LEU A 80 2.88 11.50 1.45
CA LEU A 80 2.52 11.49 0.04
C LEU A 80 3.64 12.06 -0.82
N LEU A 81 3.90 11.40 -1.94
CA LEU A 81 4.88 11.82 -2.94
C LEU A 81 4.18 12.34 -4.20
N LYS A 82 4.96 13.01 -5.06
CA LYS A 82 4.54 13.39 -6.41
C LYS A 82 4.07 12.13 -7.17
N GLY A 83 3.16 12.32 -8.13
CA GLY A 83 2.53 11.22 -8.86
C GLY A 83 1.27 10.65 -8.19
N THR A 84 0.97 11.04 -6.94
CA THR A 84 -0.36 10.81 -6.35
C THR A 84 -1.40 11.65 -7.10
N MET A 85 -2.39 11.00 -7.70
CA MET A 85 -3.40 11.66 -8.53
C MET A 85 -4.69 10.85 -8.64
N VAL A 86 -5.76 11.51 -9.05
CA VAL A 86 -7.03 10.87 -9.42
C VAL A 86 -7.40 11.38 -10.81
N ASN A 87 -7.76 10.47 -11.71
CA ASN A 87 -8.33 10.80 -13.01
C ASN A 87 -9.66 10.05 -13.21
N SER A 88 -10.25 10.15 -14.40
CA SER A 88 -11.57 9.56 -14.71
C SER A 88 -11.59 8.03 -14.72
N THR A 89 -10.43 7.38 -14.72
CA THR A 89 -10.31 5.92 -14.84
C THR A 89 -9.61 5.27 -13.66
N HIS A 90 -8.65 5.97 -13.04
CA HIS A 90 -7.82 5.44 -11.98
C HIS A 90 -7.53 6.49 -10.92
N TRP A 91 -7.31 6.01 -9.70
CA TRP A 91 -6.61 6.76 -8.67
C TRP A 91 -5.26 6.09 -8.39
N THR A 92 -4.24 6.91 -8.20
CA THR A 92 -2.88 6.50 -7.87
C THR A 92 -2.47 7.16 -6.58
N MET A 93 -2.02 6.36 -5.62
CA MET A 93 -1.31 6.81 -4.43
C MET A 93 0.17 6.43 -4.58
N ILE A 94 1.06 7.38 -4.32
CA ILE A 94 2.47 7.10 -4.06
C ILE A 94 2.83 7.70 -2.71
N ALA A 95 3.33 6.87 -1.79
CA ALA A 95 3.66 7.31 -0.45
C ALA A 95 4.94 6.67 0.07
N LYS A 96 5.78 7.46 0.73
CA LYS A 96 6.84 6.95 1.60
C LYS A 96 6.18 6.45 2.89
N CYS A 97 6.35 5.18 3.22
CA CYS A 97 6.05 4.65 4.53
C CYS A 97 7.32 4.53 5.39
N SER A 98 7.33 5.23 6.52
CA SER A 98 8.43 5.16 7.49
C SER A 98 8.03 4.24 8.64
N GLY A 99 8.72 3.12 8.84
CA GLY A 99 8.38 2.12 9.86
C GLY A 99 7.33 1.06 9.44
N CYS A 100 7.01 0.94 8.14
CA CYS A 100 6.18 -0.19 7.67
C CYS A 100 6.93 -1.51 7.56
N THR A 101 8.25 -1.43 7.50
CA THR A 101 9.15 -2.56 7.21
C THR A 101 9.63 -3.25 8.48
N SER A 102 9.40 -2.65 9.65
CA SER A 102 9.68 -3.24 10.94
C SER A 102 8.51 -3.00 11.89
N TYR A 103 8.04 -4.06 12.52
CA TYR A 103 6.85 -4.04 13.35
C TYR A 103 6.88 -5.19 14.37
N GLN A 104 6.03 -5.11 15.38
CA GLN A 104 5.87 -6.21 16.33
C GLN A 104 4.95 -7.29 15.74
N GLY A 105 5.43 -8.53 15.70
CA GLY A 105 4.69 -9.70 15.25
C GLY A 105 3.71 -10.22 16.30
N ASN A 106 2.96 -11.26 15.94
CA ASN A 106 1.99 -11.93 16.82
C ASN A 106 2.66 -12.66 18.00
N ASP A 107 3.91 -13.05 17.84
CA ASP A 107 4.76 -13.66 18.87
C ASP A 107 5.33 -12.62 19.86
N GLY A 108 5.07 -11.33 19.63
CA GLY A 108 5.62 -10.24 20.42
C GLY A 108 7.03 -9.83 20.01
N GLU A 109 7.66 -10.54 19.08
CA GLU A 109 9.00 -10.28 18.58
C GLU A 109 8.99 -9.23 17.47
N GLN A 110 10.15 -8.61 17.22
CA GLN A 110 10.31 -7.67 16.12
C GLN A 110 10.40 -8.41 14.79
N ALA A 111 9.38 -8.26 13.95
CA ALA A 111 9.40 -8.68 12.56
C ALA A 111 10.00 -7.58 11.70
N VAL A 112 10.83 -7.99 10.73
CA VAL A 112 11.41 -7.10 9.73
C VAL A 112 11.24 -7.70 8.34
N ILE A 113 10.84 -6.87 7.38
CA ILE A 113 10.75 -7.25 5.98
C ILE A 113 12.17 -7.52 5.48
N ASN A 114 12.37 -8.66 4.82
CA ASN A 114 13.65 -8.97 4.22
C ASN A 114 13.87 -8.08 2.97
N GLY A 115 14.66 -7.02 3.11
CA GLY A 115 14.94 -6.07 2.04
C GLY A 115 15.90 -6.58 0.95
N THR A 116 16.56 -7.72 1.15
CA THR A 116 17.52 -8.31 0.20
C THR A 116 17.01 -9.59 -0.46
N GLY A 117 15.84 -10.08 -0.04
CA GLY A 117 15.24 -11.34 -0.49
C GLY A 117 13.85 -11.19 -1.09
N ILE A 118 13.16 -12.32 -1.20
CA ILE A 118 11.75 -12.38 -1.62
C ILE A 118 10.88 -12.32 -0.37
N VAL A 119 9.87 -11.45 -0.40
CA VAL A 119 8.86 -11.31 0.65
C VAL A 119 7.48 -11.44 0.03
N GLN A 120 6.60 -12.18 0.70
CA GLN A 120 5.21 -12.32 0.31
C GLN A 120 4.36 -11.24 0.99
N PHE A 121 3.71 -10.42 0.18
CA PHE A 121 2.74 -9.43 0.64
C PHE A 121 1.32 -9.94 0.48
N ALA A 122 0.35 -9.15 0.93
CA ALA A 122 -1.06 -9.41 0.65
C ALA A 122 -1.75 -8.10 0.27
N TRP A 123 -2.83 -8.22 -0.49
CA TRP A 123 -3.62 -7.09 -0.95
C TRP A 123 -5.10 -7.32 -0.70
N ALA A 124 -5.86 -6.23 -0.64
CA ALA A 124 -7.30 -6.23 -0.46
C ALA A 124 -7.96 -5.15 -1.33
N GLN A 125 -9.17 -5.43 -1.80
CA GLN A 125 -10.01 -4.51 -2.56
C GLN A 125 -11.33 -4.28 -1.85
N GLY A 126 -11.71 -3.01 -1.77
CA GLY A 126 -13.01 -2.55 -1.35
C GLY A 126 -13.85 -1.95 -2.46
N THR A 127 -15.10 -2.37 -2.58
CA THR A 127 -16.09 -1.80 -3.52
C THR A 127 -17.13 -0.90 -2.84
N SER A 128 -17.24 -0.96 -1.52
CA SER A 128 -18.10 -0.07 -0.74
C SER A 128 -17.33 1.18 -0.29
N ALA A 129 -17.91 2.36 -0.52
CA ALA A 129 -17.32 3.63 -0.11
C ALA A 129 -16.99 3.65 1.38
N VAL A 130 -15.90 4.35 1.73
CA VAL A 130 -15.56 4.66 3.12
C VAL A 130 -16.57 5.67 3.69
N THR A 131 -16.83 5.62 5.00
CA THR A 131 -17.90 6.40 5.64
C THR A 131 -17.68 7.92 5.56
N THR A 132 -16.44 8.38 5.60
CA THR A 132 -16.06 9.80 5.59
C THR A 132 -14.77 9.98 4.77
N PRO A 133 -14.86 10.10 3.43
CA PRO A 133 -13.67 10.05 2.56
C PRO A 133 -12.54 11.04 2.88
N PRO A 134 -12.80 12.29 3.31
CA PRO A 134 -11.71 13.19 3.71
C PRO A 134 -11.01 12.79 5.02
N ASN A 135 -11.63 11.94 5.84
CA ASN A 135 -11.11 11.53 7.13
C ASN A 135 -10.22 10.29 6.98
N ASN A 136 -8.95 10.44 7.31
CA ASN A 136 -7.99 9.35 7.34
C ASN A 136 -8.30 8.25 8.37
N ALA A 137 -9.14 8.47 9.36
CA ALA A 137 -9.59 7.45 10.29
C ALA A 137 -10.95 6.84 9.90
N SER A 138 -11.49 7.22 8.72
CA SER A 138 -12.82 6.84 8.27
C SER A 138 -13.03 5.34 8.23
N ALA A 139 -14.07 4.86 8.92
CA ALA A 139 -14.56 3.48 8.83
C ALA A 139 -14.76 3.03 7.36
N PHE A 140 -14.53 1.75 7.13
CA PHE A 140 -14.70 1.08 5.84
C PHE A 140 -15.15 -0.36 6.08
N ASN A 141 -15.89 -0.93 5.13
CA ASN A 141 -16.40 -2.29 5.20
C ASN A 141 -15.30 -3.32 4.93
N VAL A 142 -15.57 -4.60 5.20
CA VAL A 142 -14.69 -5.71 4.80
C VAL A 142 -14.45 -5.72 3.29
N HIS A 143 -13.25 -6.14 2.88
CA HIS A 143 -12.88 -6.29 1.47
C HIS A 143 -13.75 -7.33 0.75
N GLN A 144 -14.02 -7.08 -0.53
CA GLN A 144 -14.73 -7.99 -1.42
C GLN A 144 -13.76 -8.96 -2.11
N ALA A 145 -12.50 -8.57 -2.31
CA ALA A 145 -11.47 -9.43 -2.87
C ALA A 145 -10.14 -9.22 -2.12
N PHE A 146 -9.34 -10.28 -2.05
CA PHE A 146 -8.02 -10.25 -1.43
C PHE A 146 -7.13 -11.33 -2.03
N GLY A 147 -5.81 -11.20 -1.87
CA GLY A 147 -4.85 -12.16 -2.39
C GLY A 147 -3.46 -11.96 -1.80
N LYS A 148 -2.52 -12.82 -2.20
CA LYS A 148 -1.10 -12.76 -1.85
C LYS A 148 -0.24 -12.94 -3.08
#